data_AF-A0A971PG23-F1
#
_entry.id   AF-A0A971PG23-F1
#
_cell.length_a   1.000
_cell.length_b   1.000
_cell.length_c   1.000
_cell.angle_alpha   90.00
_cell.angle_beta   90.00
_cell.angle_gamma   90.00
#
_symmetry.space_group_name_H-M   'P 1'
#
loop_
_entity.id
_entity.type
_entity.pdbx_description
1 polymer ?
#
loop_
_entity_poly.entity_id
_entity_poly.type
_entity_poly.pdbx_seq_one_letter_code
_entity_poly.pdbx_strand_id
1 'polypeptide(L)'
;MALVKAPLFSLDARGKIADTLVYAIWKGLNYCREYVIPFNPESTAQMTIRGYFTDAVAAYHAELPATKAAWDAAIKTLGWAMSGFNYYVAEYIKYLIAHTGTPPTPPFLPPA
;
A
#
# COMPACT_ATOMS: atom_id res chain seq x y z
N MET A 1 5.50 -2.40 26.24
CA MET A 1 5.68 -3.82 25.84
C MET A 1 6.38 -4.52 26.99
N ALA A 2 5.84 -5.63 27.48
CA ALA A 2 6.43 -6.40 28.57
C ALA A 2 6.94 -7.74 28.04
N LEU A 3 8.16 -8.12 28.44
CA LEU A 3 8.68 -9.47 28.23
C LEU A 3 7.99 -10.42 29.20
N VAL A 4 7.51 -11.57 28.70
CA VAL A 4 6.74 -12.53 29.50
C VAL A 4 7.47 -13.87 29.54
N LYS A 5 7.72 -14.39 30.74
CA LYS A 5 8.23 -15.75 30.92
C LYS A 5 7.04 -16.71 30.96
N ALA A 6 7.02 -17.67 30.03
CA ALA A 6 6.00 -18.72 29.88
C ALA A 6 4.54 -18.21 29.75
N PRO A 7 4.20 -17.51 28.65
CA PRO A 7 3.00 -16.66 28.59
C PRO A 7 1.65 -17.37 28.80
N LEU A 8 1.54 -18.69 28.59
CA LEU A 8 0.36 -19.52 28.93
C LEU A 8 0.74 -21.01 29.11
N PHE A 9 2.01 -21.29 29.46
CA PHE A 9 2.61 -22.63 29.67
C PHE A 9 2.05 -23.77 28.78
N SER A 10 2.19 -23.69 27.46
CA SER A 10 3.43 -24.25 26.90
C SER A 10 3.76 -23.78 25.48
N LEU A 11 4.98 -23.22 25.42
CA LEU A 11 5.96 -23.22 24.34
C LEU A 11 5.93 -22.16 23.25
N ASP A 12 4.82 -21.47 22.98
CA ASP A 12 4.81 -20.28 22.11
C ASP A 12 3.36 -19.73 21.99
N ALA A 13 2.97 -18.80 22.85
CA ALA A 13 1.63 -18.19 22.76
C ALA A 13 1.59 -17.15 21.63
N ARG A 14 0.61 -17.27 20.73
CA ARG A 14 0.44 -16.40 19.56
C ARG A 14 -1.02 -15.98 19.46
N GLY A 15 -1.26 -14.72 19.12
CA GLY A 15 -2.61 -14.21 18.84
C GLY A 15 -3.24 -13.43 19.99
N LYS A 16 -4.50 -13.05 19.80
CA LYS A 16 -5.24 -12.15 20.70
C LYS A 16 -6.15 -12.91 21.65
N ILE A 17 -6.25 -12.45 22.89
CA ILE A 17 -7.23 -12.91 23.89
C ILE A 17 -8.25 -11.81 24.07
N ALA A 18 -9.52 -12.11 23.76
CA ALA A 18 -10.69 -11.28 24.02
C ALA A 18 -10.53 -9.79 23.62
N ASP A 19 -9.78 -9.50 22.55
CA ASP A 19 -9.47 -8.12 22.10
C ASP A 19 -8.83 -7.24 23.19
N THR A 20 -8.08 -7.85 24.12
CA THR A 20 -7.40 -7.12 25.21
C THR A 20 -5.89 -7.24 25.12
N LEU A 21 -5.38 -8.45 24.90
CA LEU A 21 -3.94 -8.73 24.91
C LEU A 21 -3.56 -9.55 23.69
N VAL A 22 -2.40 -9.26 23.10
CA VAL A 22 -1.82 -10.02 21.99
C VAL A 22 -0.46 -10.57 22.41
N TYR A 23 -0.30 -11.88 22.30
CA TYR A 23 0.94 -12.59 22.53
C TYR A 23 1.64 -12.82 21.19
N ALA A 24 2.95 -12.57 21.17
CA ALA A 24 3.77 -12.78 19.98
C ALA A 24 5.23 -13.05 20.37
N ILE A 25 5.98 -13.55 19.39
CA ILE A 25 7.42 -13.80 19.51
C ILE A 25 8.12 -12.84 18.56
N TRP A 26 9.08 -12.09 19.10
CA TRP A 26 9.93 -11.25 18.29
C TRP A 26 11.39 -11.57 18.59
N LYS A 27 12.14 -12.00 17.55
CA LYS A 27 13.54 -12.41 17.67
C LYS A 27 13.79 -13.44 18.78
N GLY A 28 12.89 -14.42 18.92
CA GLY A 28 12.98 -15.47 19.94
C GLY A 28 12.57 -15.04 21.35
N LEU A 29 12.15 -13.78 21.55
CA LEU A 29 11.64 -13.29 22.82
C LEU A 29 10.12 -13.23 22.81
N ASN A 30 9.51 -13.85 23.83
CA ASN A 30 8.08 -13.78 24.07
C ASN A 30 7.72 -12.42 24.66
N TYR A 31 6.76 -11.73 24.04
CA TYR A 31 6.24 -10.45 24.54
C TYR A 31 4.72 -10.41 24.48
N CYS A 32 4.15 -9.57 25.35
CA CYS A 32 2.74 -9.24 25.36
C CYS A 32 2.56 -7.74 25.09
N ARG A 33 1.54 -7.41 24.30
CA ARG A 33 1.09 -6.06 24.03
C ARG A 33 -0.43 -5.96 24.20
N GLU A 34 -0.90 -4.77 24.50
CA GLU A 34 -2.32 -4.47 24.41
C GLU A 34 -2.80 -4.66 22.97
N TYR A 35 -4.01 -5.20 22.84
CA TYR A 35 -4.70 -5.23 21.57
C TYR A 35 -5.09 -3.80 21.21
N VAL A 36 -4.37 -3.25 20.25
CA VAL A 36 -4.65 -1.92 19.71
C VAL A 36 -5.28 -2.12 18.36
N ILE A 37 -6.53 -1.66 18.21
CA ILE A 37 -7.11 -1.44 16.89
C ILE A 37 -6.41 -0.21 16.32
N PRO A 38 -5.66 -0.32 15.22
CA PRO A 38 -5.00 0.83 14.63
C PRO A 38 -6.04 1.89 14.30
N PHE A 39 -5.79 3.13 14.73
CA PHE A 39 -6.64 4.26 14.35
C PHE A 39 -6.51 4.45 12.84
N ASN A 40 -7.58 4.12 12.11
CA ASN A 40 -7.70 4.38 10.67
C ASN A 40 -8.75 5.50 10.47
N PRO A 41 -8.42 6.76 10.76
CA PRO A 41 -9.36 7.85 10.61
C PRO A 41 -9.66 8.04 9.13
N GLU A 42 -10.92 7.96 8.72
CA GLU A 42 -11.36 8.35 7.37
C GLU A 42 -11.32 9.88 7.17
N SER A 43 -10.16 10.47 7.47
CA SER A 43 -9.90 11.89 7.26
C SER A 43 -10.00 12.24 5.79
N THR A 44 -10.37 13.49 5.50
CA THR A 44 -10.49 14.01 4.13
C THR A 44 -9.24 13.74 3.32
N ALA A 45 -8.05 14.00 3.86
CA ALA A 45 -6.79 13.77 3.17
C ALA A 45 -6.57 12.29 2.81
N GLN A 46 -6.92 11.35 3.70
CA GLN A 46 -6.82 9.92 3.37
C GLN A 46 -7.81 9.51 2.29
N MET A 47 -9.05 10.01 2.36
CA MET A 47 -10.07 9.73 1.36
C MET A 47 -9.70 10.31 -0.01
N THR A 48 -9.07 11.49 -0.05
CA THR A 48 -8.52 12.07 -1.28
C THR A 48 -7.49 11.15 -1.93
N ILE A 49 -6.51 10.67 -1.17
CA ILE A 49 -5.49 9.77 -1.72
C ILE A 49 -6.09 8.43 -2.16
N ARG A 50 -7.05 7.86 -1.40
CA ARG A 50 -7.78 6.64 -1.82
C ARG A 50 -8.57 6.85 -3.11
N GLY A 51 -9.16 8.04 -3.28
CA GLY A 51 -9.79 8.46 -4.53
C GLY A 51 -8.80 8.45 -5.69
N TYR A 52 -7.63 9.05 -5.52
CA TYR A 52 -6.59 9.08 -6.55
C TYR A 52 -6.11 7.70 -6.99
N PHE A 53 -5.97 6.76 -6.06
CA PHE A 53 -5.69 5.35 -6.40
C PHE A 53 -6.81 4.73 -7.23
N THR A 54 -8.07 4.99 -6.86
CA THR A 54 -9.24 4.48 -7.57
C THR A 54 -9.29 5.03 -9.00
N ASP A 55 -9.06 6.34 -9.16
CA ASP A 55 -9.04 7.02 -10.45
C ASP A 55 -7.88 6.54 -11.34
N ALA A 56 -6.68 6.39 -10.79
CA ALA A 56 -5.51 5.90 -11.53
C ALA A 56 -5.71 4.47 -12.05
N VAL A 57 -6.30 3.59 -11.25
CA VAL A 57 -6.59 2.22 -11.67
C VAL A 57 -7.67 2.19 -12.76
N ALA A 58 -8.73 2.98 -12.60
CA ALA A 58 -9.77 3.11 -13.63
C ALA A 58 -9.21 3.63 -14.96
N ALA A 59 -8.37 4.67 -14.90
CA ALA A 59 -7.69 5.24 -16.06
C ALA A 59 -6.78 4.22 -16.76
N TYR A 60 -5.97 3.48 -15.99
CA TYR A 60 -5.15 2.40 -16.56
C TYR A 60 -6.00 1.34 -17.26
N HIS A 61 -7.14 0.93 -16.69
CA HIS A 61 -8.01 -0.04 -17.35
C HIS A 61 -8.56 0.50 -18.68
N ALA A 62 -8.92 1.78 -18.74
CA ALA A 62 -9.40 2.45 -19.94
C ALA A 62 -8.32 2.73 -21.00
N GLU A 63 -7.03 2.65 -20.64
CA GLU A 63 -5.93 2.90 -21.57
C GLU A 63 -5.84 1.88 -22.70
N LEU A 64 -5.30 2.35 -23.83
CA LEU A 64 -5.04 1.53 -25.00
C LEU A 64 -3.96 0.48 -24.70
N PRO A 65 -4.03 -0.71 -25.32
CA PRO A 65 -2.99 -1.73 -25.19
C PRO A 65 -1.58 -1.21 -25.55
N ALA A 66 -1.48 -0.31 -26.53
CA ALA A 66 -0.23 0.31 -26.93
C ALA A 66 0.37 1.20 -25.81
N THR A 67 -0.47 1.98 -25.10
CA THR A 67 -0.05 2.78 -23.96
C THR A 67 0.50 1.87 -22.86
N LYS A 68 -0.24 0.81 -22.50
CA LYS A 68 0.17 -0.17 -21.48
C LYS A 68 1.53 -0.80 -21.81
N ALA A 69 1.73 -1.19 -23.07
CA ALA A 69 3.01 -1.72 -23.54
C ALA A 69 4.16 -0.69 -23.44
N ALA A 70 3.90 0.59 -23.67
CA ALA A 70 4.90 1.65 -23.51
C ALA A 70 5.35 1.78 -22.04
N TRP A 71 4.44 1.67 -21.08
CA TRP A 71 4.78 1.67 -19.65
C TRP A 71 5.60 0.44 -19.23
N ASP A 72 5.26 -0.74 -19.75
CA ASP A 72 6.05 -1.95 -19.54
C ASP A 72 7.44 -1.88 -20.20
N ALA A 73 7.58 -1.15 -21.30
CA ALA A 73 8.88 -0.89 -21.92
C ALA A 73 9.71 0.11 -21.10
N ALA A 74 9.08 1.21 -20.65
CA ALA A 74 9.75 2.24 -19.86
C ALA A 74 10.37 1.68 -18.57
N ILE A 75 9.64 0.82 -17.85
CA ILE A 75 10.16 0.25 -16.60
C ILE A 75 11.33 -0.71 -16.82
N LYS A 76 11.36 -1.42 -17.95
CA LYS A 76 12.49 -2.29 -18.34
C LYS A 76 13.74 -1.47 -18.61
N THR A 77 13.60 -0.29 -19.24
CA THR A 77 14.72 0.63 -19.47
C THR A 77 15.28 1.17 -18.16
N LEU A 78 14.42 1.47 -17.18
CA LEU A 78 14.84 1.92 -15.85
C LEU A 78 15.49 0.81 -15.00
N GLY A 79 15.19 -0.46 -15.29
CA GLY A 79 15.74 -1.61 -14.58
C GLY A 79 15.17 -1.82 -13.16
N TRP A 80 14.02 -1.22 -12.85
CA TRP A 80 13.37 -1.38 -11.55
C TRP A 80 12.53 -2.65 -11.49
N ALA A 81 12.51 -3.30 -10.32
CA ALA A 81 11.73 -4.52 -10.07
C ALA A 81 10.24 -4.22 -9.82
N MET A 82 9.56 -3.62 -10.81
CA MET A 82 8.12 -3.36 -10.77
C MET A 82 7.49 -3.46 -12.18
N SER A 83 6.16 -3.61 -12.24
CA SER A 83 5.42 -3.65 -13.50
C SER A 83 5.19 -2.24 -14.08
N GLY A 84 4.92 -2.15 -15.39
CA GLY A 84 4.52 -0.90 -16.02
C GLY A 84 3.23 -0.33 -15.41
N PHE A 85 2.31 -1.20 -14.98
CA PHE A 85 1.13 -0.82 -14.20
C PHE A 85 1.48 -0.08 -12.90
N ASN A 86 2.39 -0.64 -12.09
CA ASN A 86 2.79 0.00 -10.83
C ASN A 86 3.45 1.36 -11.10
N TYR A 87 4.22 1.47 -12.19
CA TYR A 87 4.85 2.71 -12.58
C TYR A 87 3.84 3.75 -13.08
N TYR A 88 2.88 3.35 -13.92
CA TYR A 88 1.75 4.18 -14.37
C TYR A 88 1.00 4.77 -13.18
N VAL A 89 0.57 3.92 -12.24
CA VAL A 89 -0.23 4.36 -11.08
C VAL A 89 0.56 5.36 -10.24
N ALA A 90 1.86 5.13 -10.04
CA ALA A 90 2.70 6.05 -9.29
C ALA A 90 2.79 7.44 -9.95
N GLU A 91 3.05 7.49 -11.26
CA GLU A 91 3.14 8.76 -12.00
C GLU A 91 1.77 9.45 -12.13
N TYR A 92 0.70 8.69 -12.31
CA TYR A 92 -0.66 9.23 -12.38
C TYR A 92 -1.07 9.89 -11.05
N ILE A 93 -0.76 9.25 -9.91
CA ILE A 93 -1.05 9.83 -8.59
C ILE A 93 -0.21 11.09 -8.36
N LYS A 94 1.07 11.09 -8.75
CA LYS A 94 1.90 12.32 -8.70
C LYS A 94 1.29 13.44 -9.54
N TYR A 95 0.79 13.12 -10.74
CA TYR A 95 0.09 14.08 -11.59
C TYR A 95 -1.14 14.64 -10.89
N LEU A 96 -2.01 13.78 -10.34
CA LEU A 96 -3.21 14.22 -9.62
C LEU A 96 -2.86 15.14 -8.44
N ILE A 97 -1.83 14.80 -7.66
CA ILE A 97 -1.38 15.66 -6.55
C ILE A 97 -0.93 17.03 -7.07
N ALA A 98 -0.14 17.07 -8.14
CA ALA A 98 0.34 18.32 -8.74
C ALA A 98 -0.78 19.17 -9.37
N HIS A 99 -1.86 18.52 -9.84
CA HIS A 99 -2.99 19.17 -10.53
C HIS A 99 -4.28 19.16 -9.69
N THR A 100 -4.15 19.08 -8.36
CA THR A 100 -5.27 19.18 -7.40
C THR A 100 -6.44 18.23 -7.70
N GLY A 101 -6.14 17.02 -8.18
CA GLY A 101 -7.11 15.97 -8.51
C GLY A 101 -7.66 16.02 -9.93
N THR A 102 -7.18 16.92 -10.80
CA THR A 102 -7.56 16.93 -12.21
C THR A 102 -6.85 15.80 -12.97
N PRO A 103 -7.57 14.86 -13.62
CA PRO A 103 -6.96 13.77 -14.37
C PRO A 103 -6.12 14.23 -15.58
N PRO A 104 -5.03 13.53 -15.94
CA PRO A 104 -4.33 13.76 -17.19
C PRO A 104 -5.19 13.38 -18.39
N THR A 105 -4.92 13.98 -19.54
CA THR A 105 -5.61 13.66 -20.80
C THR A 105 -5.10 12.32 -21.37
N PRO A 106 -5.98 11.35 -21.67
CA PRO A 106 -5.57 10.11 -22.33
C PRO A 106 -5.08 10.34 -23.78
N PRO A 107 -4.08 9.58 -24.27
CA PRO A 107 -3.33 8.57 -23.54
C PRO A 107 -2.27 9.18 -22.61
N PHE A 108 -2.20 8.70 -21.38
CA PHE A 108 -1.16 9.08 -20.43
C PHE A 108 0.11 8.25 -20.70
N LEU A 109 1.11 8.89 -21.30
CA LEU A 109 2.36 8.25 -21.72
C LEU A 109 3.44 8.33 -20.62
N PRO A 110 4.39 7.37 -20.58
CA PRO A 110 5.51 7.43 -19.65
C PRO A 110 6.35 8.70 -19.88
N PRO A 111 6.94 9.27 -18.82
CA PRO A 111 7.90 10.36 -18.97
C PRO A 111 9.10 9.88 -19.81
N ALA A 112 9.61 10.79 -20.64
CA ALA A 112 10.74 10.54 -21.53
C ALA A 112 12.04 10.26 -20.78
#